data_AF-A0A7C5ITN3-F1
#
_entry.id   AF-A0A7C5ITN3-F1
#
_cell.length_a   1.000
_cell.length_b   1.000
_cell.length_c   1.000
_cell.angle_alpha   90.00
_cell.angle_beta   90.00
_cell.angle_gamma   90.00
#
_symmetry.space_group_name_H-M   'P 1'
#
loop_
_entity.id
_entity.type
_entity.pdbx_description
1 polymer ?
#
loop_
_entity_poly.entity_id
_entity_poly.type
_entity_poly.pdbx_seq_one_letter_code
_entity_poly.pdbx_strand_id
1 'polypeptide(L)'
;MHKIYFIPVFFFTLALSLAGCLPKAIDIKIEKPEQELVIASQLIPGQIMLVAVTRSFSALSIDGNNDSISDDFLNQMLVDRARVTVTYPGHTDQL
;
A
#
# COMPACT_ATOMS: atom_id res chain seq x y z
N MET A 1 15.89 -5.90 60.81
CA MET A 1 15.88 -7.03 59.84
C MET A 1 14.86 -6.90 58.71
N HIS A 2 13.90 -5.95 58.73
CA HIS A 2 12.84 -5.87 57.72
C HIS A 2 13.25 -5.19 56.38
N LYS A 3 14.19 -4.24 56.40
CA LYS A 3 14.62 -3.47 55.21
C LYS A 3 15.41 -4.29 54.17
N ILE A 4 16.07 -5.38 54.57
CA ILE A 4 16.94 -6.19 53.69
C ILE A 4 16.13 -7.00 52.66
N TYR A 5 14.89 -7.39 53.00
CA TYR A 5 14.00 -8.13 52.09
C TYR A 5 13.14 -7.23 51.19
N PHE A 6 13.09 -5.92 51.44
CA PHE A 6 12.26 -4.99 50.66
C PHE A 6 12.83 -4.72 49.26
N ILE A 7 14.17 -4.64 49.16
CA ILE A 7 14.89 -4.40 47.91
C ILE A 7 14.66 -5.55 46.90
N PRO A 8 14.85 -6.84 47.24
CA PRO A 8 14.63 -7.92 46.28
C PRO A 8 13.14 -8.06 45.88
N VAL A 9 12.21 -7.79 46.79
CA VAL A 9 10.77 -7.82 46.48
C VAL A 9 10.39 -6.70 45.50
N PHE A 10 10.95 -5.50 45.67
CA PHE A 10 10.73 -4.38 44.75
C PHE A 10 11.28 -4.65 43.35
N PHE A 11 12.48 -5.22 43.24
CA PHE A 11 13.04 -5.60 41.94
C PHE A 11 12.25 -6.74 41.28
N PHE A 12 11.73 -7.68 42.07
CA PHE A 12 10.91 -8.78 41.57
C PHE A 12 9.57 -8.29 41.02
N THR A 13 8.89 -7.38 41.71
CA THR A 13 7.64 -6.78 41.21
C THR A 13 7.87 -5.89 39.99
N LEU A 14 8.99 -5.17 39.93
CA LEU A 14 9.38 -4.38 38.77
C LEU A 14 9.68 -5.26 37.54
N ALA A 15 10.35 -6.39 37.73
CA ALA A 15 10.62 -7.34 36.64
C ALA A 15 9.33 -7.98 36.10
N LEU A 16 8.37 -8.32 36.98
CA LEU A 16 7.06 -8.85 36.55
C LEU A 16 6.24 -7.82 35.76
N SER A 17 6.29 -6.54 36.11
CA SER A 17 5.55 -5.51 35.38
C SER A 17 6.14 -5.24 33.99
N LEU A 18 7.46 -5.35 33.83
CA LEU A 18 8.14 -5.23 32.54
C LEU A 18 7.85 -6.43 31.62
N ALA A 19 7.77 -7.64 32.15
CA ALA A 19 7.51 -8.85 31.37
C ALA A 19 6.09 -8.93 30.80
N GLY A 20 5.10 -8.32 31.45
CA GLY A 20 3.70 -8.31 31.01
C GLY A 20 3.33 -7.16 30.05
N CYS A 21 4.22 -6.19 29.85
CA CYS A 21 3.90 -4.95 29.12
C CYS A 21 4.09 -5.05 27.60
N LEU A 22 4.75 -6.11 27.11
CA LEU A 22 4.91 -6.32 25.67
C LEU A 22 3.82 -7.26 25.16
N PRO A 23 2.78 -6.74 24.48
CA PRO A 23 1.80 -7.58 23.82
C PRO A 23 2.51 -8.46 22.78
N LYS A 24 2.06 -9.70 22.64
CA LYS A 24 2.53 -10.59 21.58
C LYS A 24 2.32 -9.90 20.23
N ALA A 25 3.37 -9.86 19.41
CA ALA A 25 3.28 -9.30 18.07
C ALA A 25 2.11 -9.96 17.32
N ILE A 26 1.22 -9.12 16.79
CA ILE A 26 0.07 -9.58 16.03
C ILE A 26 0.59 -10.02 14.66
N ASP A 27 0.46 -11.32 14.36
CA ASP A 27 0.79 -11.87 13.04
C ASP A 27 -0.35 -11.49 12.08
N ILE A 28 -0.20 -10.35 11.39
CA ILE A 28 -1.18 -9.89 10.41
C ILE A 28 -0.81 -10.45 9.04
N LYS A 29 -1.47 -11.52 8.63
CA LYS A 29 -1.44 -12.00 7.25
C LYS A 29 -2.45 -11.22 6.43
N ILE A 30 -2.01 -10.12 5.83
CA ILE A 30 -2.83 -9.36 4.87
C ILE A 30 -2.59 -9.94 3.48
N GLU A 31 -3.66 -10.43 2.85
CA GLU A 31 -3.64 -10.80 1.43
C GLU A 31 -3.36 -9.54 0.61
N LYS A 32 -2.33 -9.57 -0.25
CA LYS A 32 -2.03 -8.43 -1.11
C LYS A 32 -3.19 -8.30 -2.11
N PRO A 33 -3.87 -7.14 -2.21
CA PRO A 33 -4.96 -6.99 -3.18
C PRO A 33 -4.41 -7.12 -4.60
N GLU A 34 -5.20 -7.73 -5.47
CA GLU A 34 -4.86 -7.85 -6.88
C GLU A 34 -4.88 -6.49 -7.59
N GLN A 35 -4.01 -6.31 -8.58
CA GLN A 35 -3.94 -5.07 -9.35
C GLN A 35 -5.06 -5.02 -10.39
N GLU A 36 -5.85 -3.95 -10.34
CA GLU A 36 -6.96 -3.69 -11.26
C GLU A 36 -6.59 -2.63 -12.28
N LEU A 37 -7.23 -2.65 -13.46
CA LEU A 37 -7.07 -1.59 -14.45
C LEU A 37 -7.90 -0.37 -14.06
N VAL A 38 -7.28 0.80 -14.13
CA VAL A 38 -7.91 2.09 -13.86
C VAL A 38 -7.89 2.92 -15.14
N ILE A 39 -9.06 3.43 -15.52
CA ILE A 39 -9.24 4.25 -16.72
C ILE A 39 -9.69 5.63 -16.27
N ALA A 40 -8.90 6.65 -16.62
CA ALA A 40 -9.27 8.05 -16.46
C ALA A 40 -9.39 8.70 -17.84
N SER A 41 -10.46 9.46 -18.06
CA SER A 41 -10.63 10.20 -19.30
C SER A 41 -11.00 11.65 -19.03
N GLN A 42 -10.49 12.54 -19.87
CA GLN A 42 -10.81 13.96 -19.84
C GLN A 42 -11.12 14.44 -21.25
N LEU A 43 -12.28 15.06 -21.42
CA LEU A 43 -12.76 15.54 -22.71
C LEU A 43 -12.80 17.07 -22.74
N ILE A 44 -12.11 17.67 -23.71
CA ILE A 44 -12.25 19.07 -24.08
C ILE A 44 -13.05 19.10 -25.40
N PRO A 45 -14.32 19.53 -25.38
CA PRO A 45 -15.20 19.49 -26.55
C PRO A 45 -14.58 20.19 -27.78
N GLY A 46 -14.63 19.52 -28.94
CA GLY A 46 -14.13 20.05 -30.21
C GLY A 46 -12.61 20.18 -30.33
N GLN A 47 -11.84 19.73 -29.35
CA GLN A 47 -10.37 19.85 -29.35
C GLN A 47 -9.67 18.51 -29.15
N ILE A 48 -9.76 17.94 -27.94
CA ILE A 48 -8.99 16.76 -27.57
C ILE A 48 -9.70 15.92 -26.51
N MET A 49 -9.50 14.62 -26.57
CA MET A 49 -9.86 13.67 -25.52
C MET A 49 -8.58 12.97 -25.06
N LEU A 50 -8.32 13.04 -23.75
CA LEU A 50 -7.22 12.34 -23.10
C LEU A 50 -7.77 11.07 -22.47
N VAL A 51 -7.13 9.92 -22.74
CA VAL A 51 -7.41 8.65 -22.07
C VAL A 51 -6.12 8.18 -21.41
N ALA A 52 -6.16 7.99 -20.10
CA ALA A 52 -5.08 7.43 -19.30
C ALA A 52 -5.49 6.05 -18.79
N VAL A 53 -4.65 5.05 -19.05
CA VAL A 53 -4.83 3.67 -18.60
C VAL A 53 -3.69 3.31 -17.66
N THR A 54 -4.02 3.01 -16.41
CA THR A 54 -3.06 2.71 -15.34
C THR A 54 -3.49 1.45 -14.57
N ARG A 55 -2.63 1.00 -13.65
CA ARG A 55 -2.98 -0.06 -12.68
C ARG A 55 -3.17 0.49 -11.28
N SER A 56 -4.06 -0.12 -10.51
CA SER A 56 -4.17 0.13 -9.07
C SER A 56 -2.95 -0.45 -8.34
N PHE A 57 -2.61 0.16 -7.22
CA PHE A 57 -1.53 -0.29 -6.35
C PHE A 57 -1.96 -0.15 -4.89
N SER A 58 -1.41 -1.01 -4.03
CA SER A 58 -1.61 -0.94 -2.59
C SER A 58 -0.37 -0.40 -1.91
N ALA A 59 -0.54 0.36 -0.83
CA ALA A 59 0.58 0.78 0.00
C ALA A 59 1.38 -0.41 0.55
N LEU A 60 0.71 -1.56 0.76
CA LEU A 60 1.35 -2.79 1.23
C LEU A 60 2.12 -3.56 0.13
N SER A 61 1.86 -3.24 -1.15
CA SER A 61 2.61 -3.85 -2.25
C SER A 61 4.00 -3.24 -2.47
N ILE A 62 4.30 -2.12 -1.81
CA ILE A 62 5.62 -1.50 -1.80
C ILE A 62 6.43 -2.20 -0.69
N ASP A 63 7.35 -3.09 -1.06
CA ASP A 63 8.19 -3.81 -0.09
C ASP A 63 9.05 -2.78 0.68
N GLY A 64 8.72 -2.59 1.96
CA GLY A 64 9.09 -1.45 2.80
C GLY A 64 10.54 -1.39 3.29
N ASN A 65 11.52 -1.79 2.49
CA ASN A 65 12.94 -1.61 2.82
C ASN A 65 13.60 -0.43 2.09
N ASN A 66 12.88 0.27 1.22
CA ASN A 66 13.42 1.38 0.45
C ASN A 66 12.43 2.55 0.47
N ASP A 67 12.81 3.69 1.07
CA ASP A 67 11.99 4.91 1.14
C ASP A 67 11.84 5.61 -0.23
N SER A 68 12.39 5.03 -1.31
CA SER A 68 12.33 5.55 -2.66
C SER A 68 11.47 4.67 -3.57
N ILE A 69 10.65 5.31 -4.40
CA ILE A 69 9.96 4.67 -5.51
C ILE A 69 10.97 4.27 -6.58
N SER A 70 10.97 3.00 -6.99
CA SER A 70 11.82 2.51 -8.08
C SER A 70 11.16 2.70 -9.45
N ASP A 71 11.99 2.85 -10.50
CA ASP A 71 11.49 2.91 -11.88
C ASP A 71 10.75 1.63 -12.28
N ASP A 72 11.17 0.48 -11.74
CA ASP A 72 10.51 -0.80 -12.00
C ASP A 72 9.08 -0.82 -11.44
N PHE A 73 8.87 -0.26 -10.24
CA PHE A 73 7.53 -0.13 -9.67
C PHE A 73 6.65 0.82 -10.51
N LEU A 74 7.20 1.95 -10.97
CA LEU A 74 6.48 2.87 -11.86
C LEU A 74 6.10 2.20 -13.19
N ASN A 75 7.01 1.44 -13.78
CA ASN A 75 6.75 0.71 -15.02
C ASN A 75 5.67 -0.37 -14.85
N GLN A 76 5.57 -0.99 -13.67
CA GLN A 76 4.48 -1.92 -13.38
C GLN A 76 3.12 -1.21 -13.23
N MET A 77 3.10 0.03 -12.76
CA MET A 77 1.86 0.82 -12.66
C MET A 77 1.35 1.33 -14.01
N LEU A 78 2.26 1.55 -14.96
CA LEU A 78 1.93 2.00 -16.31
C LEU A 78 1.51 0.80 -17.18
N VAL A 79 0.39 0.96 -17.89
CA VAL A 79 -0.06 -0.07 -18.84
C VAL A 79 0.56 0.24 -20.20
N ASP A 80 1.55 -0.54 -20.58
CA ASP A 80 2.15 -0.46 -21.91
C ASP A 80 1.26 -1.14 -22.97
N ARG A 81 1.17 -0.52 -24.16
CA ARG A 81 0.44 -1.02 -25.34
C ARG A 81 -1.03 -1.41 -25.09
N ALA A 82 -1.76 -0.59 -24.33
CA ALA A 82 -3.21 -0.72 -24.23
C ALA A 82 -3.87 -0.48 -25.60
N ARG A 83 -4.83 -1.33 -26.00
CA ARG A 83 -5.73 -1.05 -27.13
C ARG A 83 -6.92 -0.28 -26.59
N VAL A 84 -7.07 0.98 -26.99
CA VAL A 84 -8.16 1.83 -26.51
C VAL A 84 -9.17 1.98 -27.64
N THR A 85 -10.40 1.52 -27.42
CA THR A 85 -11.52 1.72 -28.36
C THR A 85 -12.45 2.77 -27.79
N VAL A 86 -12.71 3.81 -28.57
CA VAL A 86 -13.61 4.90 -28.18
C VAL A 86 -14.80 4.94 -29.12
N THR A 87 -16.00 4.86 -28.55
CA THR A 87 -17.25 4.91 -29.29
C THR A 87 -18.01 6.19 -28.94
N TYR A 88 -18.42 6.94 -29.97
CA TYR A 88 -19.21 8.17 -29.86
C TYR A 88 -20.23 8.21 -31.01
N PRO A 89 -21.23 9.12 -31.02
CA PRO A 89 -22.37 9.03 -31.93
C PRO A 89 -21.96 8.87 -33.41
N GLY A 90 -22.21 7.67 -33.95
CA GLY A 90 -21.92 7.32 -35.35
C GLY A 90 -20.48 6.94 -35.67
N HIS A 91 -19.57 6.93 -34.70
CA HIS A 91 -18.13 6.72 -34.92
C HIS A 91 -17.51 5.77 -33.89
N THR A 92 -16.45 5.07 -34.29
CA THR A 92 -15.65 4.22 -33.42
C THR A 92 -14.20 4.34 -33.83
N ASP A 93 -13.37 4.83 -32.91
CA ASP A 93 -11.95 5.05 -33.12
C ASP A 93 -11.14 4.08 -32.26
N GLN A 94 -9.95 3.70 -32.75
CA GLN A 94 -8.98 2.90 -32.01
C GLN A 94 -7.68 3.68 -31.88
N LEU A 95 -7.16 3.75 -30.66
CA LEU A 95 -5.92 4.40 -30.27
C LEU A 95 -4.94 3.36 -29.69
#